data_AF-A0A948BUR3-F1
#
_entry.id   AF-A0A948BUR3-F1
#
_cell.length_a   1.000
_cell.length_b   1.000
_cell.length_c   1.000
_cell.angle_alpha   90.00
_cell.angle_beta   90.00
_cell.angle_gamma   90.00
#
_symmetry.space_group_name_H-M   'P 1'
#
loop_
_entity.id
_entity.type
_entity.pdbx_description
1 polymer ?
#
loop_
_entity_poly.entity_id
_entity_poly.type
_entity_poly.pdbx_seq_one_letter_code
_entity_poly.pdbx_strand_id
1 'polypeptide(L)'
;MSEEVKFVPYDVARKIVGEIVDEEHLHEPDRRVLTVYGVNGKEICWFDTEELMGELDIKKMDKDKAKEVAVEYVFNHIPVWAVEDMVKALEKNAG
;
A
#
# COMPACT_ATOMS: atom_id res chain seq x y z
N MET A 1 16.90 15.96 -8.59
CA MET A 1 16.98 14.57 -9.08
C MET A 1 15.97 13.81 -8.26
N SER A 2 14.87 13.35 -8.86
CA SER A 2 13.87 12.56 -8.13
C SER A 2 14.53 11.21 -7.83
N GLU A 3 14.72 10.89 -6.56
CA GLU A 3 15.17 9.56 -6.17
C GLU A 3 14.12 8.55 -6.64
N GLU A 4 14.54 7.57 -7.43
CA GLU A 4 13.64 6.55 -7.96
C GLU A 4 13.16 5.68 -6.80
N VAL A 5 11.86 5.71 -6.52
CA VAL A 5 11.27 4.93 -5.43
C VAL A 5 11.38 3.45 -5.79
N LYS A 6 12.00 2.67 -4.90
CA LYS A 6 12.08 1.21 -5.02
C LYS A 6 10.94 0.56 -4.25
N PHE A 7 10.36 -0.47 -4.85
CA PHE A 7 9.28 -1.26 -4.26
C PHE A 7 9.77 -2.64 -3.84
N VAL A 8 9.17 -3.19 -2.78
CA VAL A 8 9.46 -4.57 -2.38
C VAL A 8 8.82 -5.57 -3.36
N PRO A 9 9.36 -6.79 -3.50
CA PRO A 9 8.70 -7.84 -4.27
C PRO A 9 7.31 -8.15 -3.71
N TYR A 10 6.38 -8.49 -4.60
CA TYR A 10 4.99 -8.80 -4.24
C TYR A 10 4.88 -9.86 -3.13
N ASP A 11 5.64 -10.95 -3.22
CA ASP A 11 5.63 -12.02 -2.21
C ASP A 11 6.10 -11.56 -0.83
N VAL A 12 6.95 -10.53 -0.78
CA VAL A 12 7.41 -9.91 0.47
C VAL A 12 6.31 -9.00 1.01
N ALA A 13 5.70 -8.17 0.15
CA ALA A 13 4.57 -7.33 0.53
C ALA A 13 3.41 -8.16 1.13
N ARG A 14 3.08 -9.31 0.52
CA ARG A 14 2.08 -10.27 1.00
C ARG A 14 2.34 -10.83 2.41
N LYS A 15 3.59 -10.84 2.87
CA LYS A 15 3.98 -11.31 4.21
C LYS A 15 4.01 -10.18 5.24
N ILE A 16 4.13 -8.94 4.79
CA ILE A 16 4.36 -7.76 5.64
C ILE A 16 3.05 -7.00 5.87
N VAL A 17 2.23 -6.84 4.83
CA VAL A 17 0.94 -6.13 4.92
C VAL A 17 -0.05 -6.99 5.69
N GLY A 18 -0.64 -6.40 6.73
CA GLY A 18 -1.71 -6.99 7.52
C GLY A 18 -3.08 -6.62 6.98
N GLU A 19 -3.31 -5.33 6.71
CA GLU A 19 -4.58 -4.81 6.20
C GLU A 19 -4.39 -3.54 5.37
N ILE A 20 -5.38 -3.28 4.51
CA ILE A 20 -5.50 -2.05 3.72
C ILE A 20 -6.87 -1.47 4.06
N VAL A 21 -6.90 -0.25 4.58
CA VAL A 21 -8.12 0.39 5.10
C VAL A 21 -8.35 1.68 4.33
N ASP A 22 -9.60 1.89 3.91
CA ASP A 22 -10.02 3.15 3.27
C ASP A 22 -10.44 4.15 4.36
N GLU A 23 -9.59 5.15 4.58
CA GLU A 23 -9.68 6.13 5.66
C GLU A 23 -9.79 7.56 5.11
N GLU A 24 -10.27 8.48 5.95
CA GLU A 24 -10.19 9.91 5.63
C GLU A 24 -8.79 10.44 5.98
N HIS A 25 -8.22 11.27 5.11
CA HIS A 25 -6.91 11.86 5.32
C HIS A 25 -6.90 12.73 6.58
N LEU A 26 -5.90 12.55 7.45
CA LEU A 26 -5.87 13.17 8.78
C LEU A 26 -5.92 14.71 8.77
N HIS A 27 -5.46 15.33 7.69
CA HIS A 27 -5.33 16.79 7.59
C HIS A 27 -6.20 17.42 6.50
N GLU A 28 -6.79 16.61 5.63
CA GLU A 28 -7.58 17.08 4.48
C GLU A 28 -8.94 16.42 4.53
N PRO A 29 -9.95 17.11 5.10
CA PRO A 29 -11.32 16.61 5.14
C PRO A 29 -11.81 16.25 3.74
N ASP A 30 -12.68 15.25 3.66
CA ASP A 30 -13.25 14.70 2.41
C ASP A 30 -12.25 14.03 1.46
N ARG A 31 -10.93 14.06 1.75
CA ARG A 31 -9.91 13.32 0.99
C ARG A 31 -9.80 11.89 1.52
N ARG A 32 -9.93 10.91 0.64
CA ARG A 32 -9.86 9.48 0.98
C ARG A 32 -8.49 8.91 0.63
N VAL A 33 -7.93 8.10 1.51
CA VAL A 33 -6.67 7.40 1.31
C VAL A 33 -6.81 5.92 1.64
N LEU A 34 -6.05 5.09 0.94
CA LEU A 34 -5.85 3.70 1.30
C LEU A 34 -4.63 3.60 2.22
N THR A 35 -4.87 3.52 3.52
CA THR A 35 -3.83 3.33 4.53
C THR A 35 -3.44 1.85 4.59
N VAL A 36 -2.14 1.57 4.47
CA VAL A 36 -1.59 0.23 4.51
C VAL A 36 -0.98 0.00 5.89
N TYR A 37 -1.51 -0.98 6.61
CA TYR A 37 -0.98 -1.41 7.89
C TYR A 37 -0.22 -2.72 7.76
N GLY A 38 0.87 -2.84 8.50
CA GLY A 38 1.63 -4.08 8.60
C GLY A 38 0.97 -5.10 9.51
N VAL A 39 1.42 -6.35 9.44
CA VAL A 39 1.00 -7.46 10.33
C VAL A 39 1.28 -7.19 11.81
N ASN A 40 2.09 -6.17 12.11
CA ASN A 40 2.37 -5.66 13.46
C ASN A 40 1.40 -4.55 13.91
N GLY A 41 0.39 -4.21 13.11
CA GLY A 41 -0.58 -3.15 13.37
C GLY A 41 -0.03 -1.73 13.21
N LYS A 42 1.18 -1.56 12.65
CA LYS A 42 1.76 -0.24 12.39
C LYS A 42 1.47 0.20 10.96
N GLU A 43 1.19 1.47 10.77
CA GLU A 43 1.11 2.08 9.44
C GLU A 43 2.45 1.92 8.71
N ILE A 44 2.37 1.52 7.44
CA ILE A 44 3.51 1.39 6.53
C ILE A 44 3.55 2.61 5.61
N CYS A 45 2.48 2.83 4.85
CA CYS A 45 2.33 3.92 3.90
C CYS A 45 0.84 4.12 3.57
N TRP A 46 0.54 5.16 2.80
CA TRP A 46 -0.80 5.45 2.31
C TRP A 46 -0.77 5.78 0.81
N PHE A 47 -1.89 5.55 0.14
CA PHE A 47 -2.10 5.91 -1.26
C PHE A 47 -3.32 6.81 -1.38
N ASP A 48 -3.22 7.84 -2.20
CA ASP A 48 -4.37 8.69 -2.50
C ASP A 48 -5.38 7.94 -3.37
N THR A 49 -6.63 7.90 -2.93
CA THR A 49 -7.68 7.16 -3.62
C THR A 49 -8.06 7.80 -4.96
N GLU A 50 -8.07 9.13 -5.07
CA GLU A 50 -8.38 9.81 -6.33
C GLU A 50 -7.26 9.63 -7.36
N GLU A 51 -6.00 9.70 -6.93
CA GLU A 51 -4.83 9.42 -7.77
C GLU A 51 -4.86 7.99 -8.30
N LEU A 52 -5.04 7.00 -7.41
CA LEU A 52 -5.24 5.59 -7.78
C LEU A 52 -6.37 5.41 -8.80
N MET A 53 -7.52 6.04 -8.56
CA MET A 53 -8.65 5.97 -9.48
C MET A 53 -8.34 6.57 -10.85
N GLY A 54 -7.53 7.62 -10.90
CA GLY A 54 -7.08 8.26 -12.13
C GLY A 54 -6.06 7.42 -12.90
N GLU A 55 -5.06 6.89 -12.20
CA GLU A 55 -4.00 6.08 -12.81
C GLU A 55 -4.51 4.73 -13.35
N LEU A 56 -5.42 4.09 -12.62
CA LEU A 56 -5.89 2.75 -12.94
C LEU A 56 -7.22 2.72 -13.72
N ASP A 57 -7.73 3.88 -14.16
CA ASP A 57 -9.01 4.07 -14.86
C ASP A 57 -10.19 3.35 -14.15
N ILE A 58 -10.15 3.33 -12.82
CA ILE A 58 -11.04 2.53 -11.96
C ILE A 58 -12.50 2.99 -12.07
N LYS A 59 -12.73 4.26 -12.42
CA LYS A 59 -14.07 4.86 -12.51
C LYS A 59 -14.99 4.18 -13.52
N LYS A 60 -14.45 3.37 -14.45
CA LYS A 60 -15.22 2.61 -15.43
C LYS A 60 -15.44 1.15 -15.04
N MET A 61 -14.85 0.70 -13.94
CA MET A 61 -14.95 -0.67 -13.45
C MET A 61 -16.12 -0.81 -12.47
N ASP A 62 -16.64 -2.02 -12.32
CA ASP A 62 -17.52 -2.33 -11.20
C ASP A 62 -16.74 -2.22 -9.87
N LYS A 63 -17.47 -2.02 -8.77
CA LYS A 63 -16.88 -1.75 -7.45
C LYS A 63 -16.00 -2.90 -6.94
N ASP A 64 -16.36 -4.13 -7.22
CA ASP A 64 -15.61 -5.29 -6.73
C ASP A 64 -14.30 -5.43 -7.51
N LYS A 65 -14.35 -5.24 -8.85
CA LYS A 65 -13.15 -5.24 -9.68
C LYS A 65 -12.22 -4.06 -9.37
N ALA A 66 -12.81 -2.89 -9.14
CA ALA A 66 -12.10 -1.69 -8.71
C ALA A 66 -11.28 -1.94 -7.43
N LYS A 67 -11.90 -2.58 -6.44
CA LYS A 67 -11.26 -2.93 -5.18
C LYS A 67 -10.12 -3.94 -5.38
N GLU A 68 -10.35 -4.98 -6.17
CA GLU A 68 -9.32 -5.98 -6.48
C GLU A 68 -8.09 -5.32 -7.14
N VAL A 69 -8.31 -4.48 -8.16
CA VAL A 69 -7.24 -3.78 -8.88
C VAL A 69 -6.47 -2.83 -7.96
N ALA A 70 -7.16 -2.08 -7.09
CA ALA A 70 -6.50 -1.19 -6.13
C ALA A 70 -5.64 -1.97 -5.12
N VAL A 71 -6.15 -3.09 -4.60
CA VAL A 71 -5.41 -3.95 -3.67
C VAL A 71 -4.17 -4.53 -4.34
N GLU A 72 -4.28 -5.02 -5.57
CA GLU A 72 -3.15 -5.54 -6.34
C GLU A 72 -2.10 -4.45 -6.62
N TYR A 73 -2.54 -3.24 -6.95
CA TYR A 73 -1.63 -2.12 -7.14
C TYR A 73 -0.85 -1.81 -5.86
N VAL A 74 -1.54 -1.73 -4.71
CA VAL A 74 -0.90 -1.46 -3.41
C VAL A 74 0.20 -2.49 -3.13
N PHE A 75 -0.07 -3.79 -3.31
CA PHE A 75 0.94 -4.83 -3.07
C PHE A 75 2.17 -4.73 -3.99
N ASN A 76 2.00 -4.22 -5.22
CA ASN A 76 3.11 -4.00 -6.16
C ASN A 76 3.88 -2.70 -5.90
N HIS A 77 3.34 -1.78 -5.10
CA HIS A 77 3.90 -0.44 -4.89
C HIS A 77 4.24 -0.13 -3.43
N ILE A 78 4.40 -1.15 -2.58
CA ILE A 78 4.89 -0.95 -1.20
C ILE A 78 6.35 -0.48 -1.25
N PRO A 79 6.68 0.74 -0.77
CA PRO A 79 8.04 1.26 -0.85
C PRO A 79 8.99 0.52 0.10
N VAL A 80 10.22 0.27 -0.35
CA VAL A 80 11.26 -0.39 0.47
C VAL A 80 11.52 0.38 1.76
N TRP A 81 11.64 1.70 1.68
CA TRP A 81 11.94 2.57 2.83
C TRP A 81 10.88 2.47 3.95
N ALA A 82 9.63 2.16 3.59
CA ALA A 82 8.51 2.09 4.52
C ALA A 82 8.51 0.80 5.36
N VAL A 83 9.19 -0.24 4.88
CA VAL A 83 9.16 -1.58 5.49
C VAL A 83 10.54 -2.14 5.85
N GLU A 84 11.62 -1.34 5.75
CA GLU A 84 12.98 -1.83 5.95
C GLU A 84 13.16 -2.62 7.26
N ASP A 85 12.62 -2.09 8.35
CA ASP A 85 12.73 -2.73 9.67
C ASP A 85 11.93 -4.03 9.76
N MET A 86 10.80 -4.10 9.07
CA MET A 86 9.98 -5.31 8.99
C MET A 86 10.64 -6.39 8.13
N VAL A 87 11.26 -6.01 7.01
CA VAL A 87 12.02 -6.92 6.16
C VAL A 87 13.20 -7.51 6.94
N LYS A 88 13.99 -6.65 7.60
CA LYS A 88 15.11 -7.09 8.45
C LYS A 88 14.66 -8.06 9.55
N ALA A 89 13.48 -7.85 10.13
CA ALA A 89 12.91 -8.74 11.15
C ALA A 89 12.48 -10.09 10.57
N LEU A 90 11.87 -10.11 9.38
CA LEU A 90 11.49 -11.35 8.69
C LEU A 90 12.70 -12.21 8.34
N GLU A 91 13.78 -11.60 7.84
CA GLU A 91 15.01 -12.31 7.49
C GLU A 91 15.69 -12.93 8.73
N LYS A 92 15.70 -12.23 9.86
CA LYS A 92 16.25 -12.75 11.13
C LYS A 92 15.48 -13.94 11.69
N ASN A 93 14.19 -14.04 11.45
CA ASN A 93 13.35 -15.12 11.94
C ASN A 93 13.34 -16.35 11.00
N ALA A 94 13.93 -16.24 9.80
CA ALA A 94 14.01 -17.31 8.82
C ALA A 94 15.33 -18.12 8.86
N GLY A 95 16.29 -17.72 9.71
CA GLY A 95 17.56 -18.42 9.96
C GLY A 95 17.61 -19.02 11.36
#